data_AF-A0A6G0L0N0-F1
#
_entry.id   AF-A0A6G0L0N0-F1
#
_cell.length_a   1.000
_cell.length_b   1.000
_cell.length_c   1.000
_cell.angle_alpha   90.00
_cell.angle_beta   90.00
_cell.angle_gamma   90.00
#
_symmetry.space_group_name_H-M   'P 1'
#
loop_
_entity.id
_entity.type
_entity.pdbx_description
1 polymer ?
#
loop_
_entity_poly.entity_id
_entity_poly.type
_entity_poly.pdbx_seq_one_letter_code
_entity_poly.pdbx_strand_id
1 'polypeptide(L)'
;MKFLEKVSDADTERSLSRKMAPPLVPLLSADPEIQYVALHSINLIVQKGPAILANEIKVFFCKYNDPIYVKMNKLEIIIRLVSETNIEQVLLEFKESATEVNVEFVCRSVRAIDRCAVKLERAAEKCINVLLELIQTKMNYIVQEAINVIILANWWRLQK
;
A
#
# COMPACT_ATOMS: atom_id res chain seq x y z
N MET A 1 4.66 -28.08 6.05
CA MET A 1 5.02 -26.89 5.25
C MET A 1 5.75 -27.24 3.93
N LYS A 2 5.36 -28.30 3.21
CA LYS A 2 5.95 -28.70 1.90
C LYS A 2 5.05 -28.40 0.70
N PHE A 3 3.87 -27.83 0.92
CA PHE A 3 2.87 -27.58 -0.13
C PHE A 3 3.00 -26.18 -0.78
N LEU A 4 3.65 -25.22 -0.12
CA LEU A 4 3.87 -23.87 -0.68
C LEU A 4 5.05 -23.80 -1.65
N GLU A 5 6.06 -24.67 -1.50
CA GLU A 5 7.20 -24.75 -2.43
C GLU A 5 6.86 -25.49 -3.75
N LYS A 6 5.67 -26.10 -3.85
CA LYS A 6 5.19 -26.77 -5.08
C LYS A 6 4.23 -25.92 -5.92
N VAL A 7 3.97 -24.67 -5.52
CA VAL A 7 3.14 -23.73 -6.31
C VAL A 7 4.05 -23.02 -7.32
N SER A 8 4.61 -23.78 -8.26
CA SER A 8 5.36 -23.28 -9.42
C SER A 8 4.59 -23.52 -10.72
N ASP A 9 3.26 -23.56 -10.63
CA ASP A 9 2.41 -23.73 -11.80
C ASP A 9 1.50 -22.50 -11.91
N ALA A 10 1.73 -21.69 -12.95
CA ALA A 10 1.01 -20.42 -13.15
C ALA A 10 -0.51 -20.63 -13.17
N ASP A 11 -0.97 -21.82 -13.56
CA ASP A 11 -2.38 -22.19 -13.55
C ASP A 11 -2.92 -22.46 -12.15
N THR A 12 -2.11 -23.00 -11.24
CA THR A 12 -2.47 -23.11 -9.81
C THR A 12 -2.54 -21.75 -9.14
N GLU A 13 -1.61 -20.83 -9.42
CA GLU A 13 -1.64 -19.46 -8.89
C GLU A 13 -2.88 -18.70 -9.39
N ARG A 14 -3.22 -18.84 -10.67
CA ARG A 14 -4.45 -18.28 -11.27
C ARG A 14 -5.73 -18.93 -10.75
N SER A 15 -5.70 -20.19 -10.35
CA SER A 15 -6.84 -20.88 -9.72
C SER A 15 -7.02 -20.43 -8.28
N LEU A 16 -5.92 -20.28 -7.55
CA LEU A 16 -5.89 -19.79 -6.17
C LEU A 16 -6.35 -18.35 -6.08
N SER A 17 -5.87 -17.45 -6.95
CA SER A 17 -6.33 -16.05 -6.98
C SER A 17 -7.85 -15.95 -7.15
N ARG A 18 -8.42 -16.71 -8.09
CA ARG A 18 -9.87 -16.78 -8.33
C ARG A 18 -10.67 -17.35 -7.16
N LYS A 19 -10.10 -18.26 -6.36
CA LYS A 19 -10.78 -18.91 -5.24
C LYS A 19 -10.60 -18.19 -3.90
N MET A 20 -9.50 -17.45 -3.74
CA MET A 20 -9.13 -16.79 -2.48
C MET A 20 -9.64 -15.36 -2.40
N ALA A 21 -9.74 -14.62 -3.50
CA ALA A 21 -10.29 -13.27 -3.47
C ALA A 21 -11.76 -13.22 -2.97
N PRO A 22 -12.70 -14.07 -3.46
CA PRO A 22 -14.11 -13.99 -3.07
C PRO A 22 -14.42 -14.15 -1.57
N PRO A 23 -13.76 -15.04 -0.79
CA PRO A 23 -13.99 -15.11 0.65
C PRO A 23 -13.27 -14.01 1.45
N LEU A 24 -12.17 -13.46 0.93
CA LEU A 24 -11.39 -12.45 1.66
C LEU A 24 -12.01 -11.05 1.58
N VAL A 25 -12.64 -10.70 0.45
CA VAL A 25 -13.24 -9.38 0.24
C VAL A 25 -14.40 -9.08 1.21
N PRO A 26 -15.37 -10.00 1.46
CA PRO A 26 -16.44 -9.77 2.43
C PRO A 26 -15.96 -9.57 3.87
N LEU A 27 -14.86 -10.24 4.26
CA LEU A 27 -14.28 -10.06 5.60
C LEU A 27 -13.79 -8.62 5.84
N LEU A 28 -13.46 -7.89 4.78
CA LEU A 28 -13.08 -6.48 4.86
C LEU A 28 -14.27 -5.52 5.03
N SER A 29 -15.49 -6.06 5.03
CA SER A 29 -16.74 -5.35 5.31
C SER A 29 -17.38 -5.75 6.64
N ALA A 30 -16.74 -6.64 7.41
CA ALA A 30 -17.14 -7.02 8.76
C ALA A 30 -16.76 -5.95 9.79
N ASP A 31 -17.07 -6.21 11.06
CA ASP A 31 -16.70 -5.33 12.18
C ASP A 31 -15.17 -5.12 12.25
N PRO A 32 -14.69 -3.97 12.75
CA PRO A 32 -13.29 -3.59 12.67
C PRO A 32 -12.29 -4.58 13.27
N GLU A 33 -12.69 -5.31 14.31
CA GLU A 33 -11.89 -6.35 14.97
C GLU A 33 -11.67 -7.54 14.03
N ILE A 34 -12.74 -7.95 13.34
CA ILE A 34 -12.68 -9.03 12.34
C ILE A 34 -11.86 -8.57 11.14
N GLN A 35 -12.08 -7.33 10.69
CA GLN A 35 -11.34 -6.73 9.59
C GLN A 35 -9.84 -6.67 9.89
N TYR A 36 -9.45 -6.32 11.13
CA TYR A 36 -8.04 -6.30 11.54
C TYR A 36 -7.38 -7.67 11.45
N VAL A 37 -8.03 -8.71 11.99
CA VAL A 37 -7.51 -10.10 11.93
C VAL A 37 -7.44 -10.59 10.47
N ALA A 38 -8.45 -10.26 9.66
CA ALA A 38 -8.47 -10.58 8.24
C ALA A 38 -7.33 -9.88 7.49
N LEU A 39 -7.11 -8.58 7.72
CA LEU A 39 -6.02 -7.81 7.10
C LEU A 39 -4.64 -8.37 7.46
N HIS A 40 -4.44 -8.78 8.72
CA HIS A 40 -3.18 -9.41 9.12
C HIS A 40 -2.92 -10.72 8.35
N SER A 41 -3.97 -11.55 8.24
CA SER A 41 -3.91 -12.81 7.48
C SER A 41 -3.66 -12.56 5.98
N ILE A 42 -4.34 -11.57 5.41
CA ILE A 42 -4.16 -11.15 4.01
C ILE A 42 -2.73 -10.66 3.77
N ASN A 43 -2.17 -9.85 4.68
CA ASN A 43 -0.81 -9.35 4.56
C ASN A 43 0.21 -10.51 4.50
N LEU A 44 0.02 -11.56 5.29
CA LEU A 44 0.87 -12.76 5.23
C LEU A 44 0.75 -13.50 3.88
N ILE A 45 -0.47 -13.61 3.34
CA ILE A 45 -0.72 -14.22 2.03
C ILE A 45 -0.03 -13.40 0.91
N VAL A 46 -0.22 -12.08 0.91
CA VAL A 46 0.35 -11.16 -0.08
C VAL A 46 1.88 -11.17 -0.04
N GLN A 47 2.49 -11.34 1.14
CA GLN A 47 3.95 -11.50 1.26
C GLN A 47 4.49 -12.76 0.58
N LYS A 48 3.68 -13.82 0.48
CA LYS A 48 4.06 -15.08 -0.17
C LYS A 48 3.70 -15.10 -1.66
N GLY A 49 2.59 -14.48 -2.04
CA GLY A 49 2.08 -14.46 -3.41
C GLY A 49 1.25 -13.20 -3.68
N PRO A 50 1.88 -12.07 -4.07
CA PRO A 50 1.15 -10.82 -4.29
C PRO A 50 0.19 -10.90 -5.48
N ALA A 51 0.42 -11.80 -6.45
CA ALA A 51 -0.46 -11.98 -7.61
C ALA A 51 -1.87 -12.47 -7.24
N ILE A 52 -2.05 -13.06 -6.05
CA ILE A 52 -3.35 -13.57 -5.58
C ILE A 52 -4.39 -12.46 -5.47
N LEU A 53 -3.97 -11.24 -5.08
CA LEU A 53 -4.86 -10.10 -4.81
C LEU A 53 -4.53 -8.87 -5.66
N ALA A 54 -3.70 -9.01 -6.71
CA ALA A 54 -3.25 -7.88 -7.52
C ALA A 54 -4.40 -7.08 -8.18
N ASN A 55 -5.52 -7.74 -8.49
CA ASN A 55 -6.69 -7.12 -9.12
C ASN A 55 -7.66 -6.48 -8.12
N GLU A 56 -7.50 -6.73 -6.82
CA GLU A 56 -8.45 -6.32 -5.77
C GLU A 56 -7.96 -5.10 -4.98
N ILE A 57 -7.00 -4.34 -5.53
CA ILE A 57 -6.32 -3.26 -4.79
C ILE A 57 -7.29 -2.23 -4.18
N LYS A 58 -8.38 -1.94 -4.89
CA LYS A 58 -9.41 -0.96 -4.47
C LYS A 58 -10.12 -1.36 -3.19
N VAL A 59 -10.21 -2.65 -2.88
CA VAL A 59 -10.84 -3.13 -1.65
C VAL A 59 -10.05 -2.69 -0.41
N PHE A 60 -8.75 -2.43 -0.57
CA PHE A 60 -7.87 -1.96 0.50
C PHE A 60 -7.87 -0.44 0.67
N PHE A 61 -8.60 0.34 -0.15
CA PHE A 61 -8.70 1.78 0.07
C PHE A 61 -9.42 2.09 1.39
N CYS A 62 -8.98 3.16 2.05
CA CYS A 62 -9.42 3.52 3.38
C CYS A 62 -10.82 4.14 3.30
N LYS A 63 -11.72 3.70 4.18
CA LYS A 63 -13.01 4.37 4.37
C LYS A 63 -12.85 5.43 5.47
N TYR A 64 -13.67 6.48 5.42
CA TYR A 64 -13.67 7.55 6.42
C TYR A 64 -13.81 6.99 7.86
N ASN A 65 -14.74 6.04 8.04
CA ASN A 65 -15.06 5.43 9.34
C ASN A 65 -14.09 4.31 9.77
N ASP A 66 -13.09 3.96 8.95
CA ASP A 66 -12.15 2.91 9.34
C ASP A 66 -11.30 3.40 10.53
N PRO A 67 -11.12 2.58 11.58
CA PRO A 67 -10.24 2.96 12.67
C PRO A 67 -8.78 2.98 12.22
N ILE A 68 -7.96 3.75 12.93
CA ILE A 68 -6.58 4.03 12.56
C ILE A 68 -5.75 2.75 12.31
N TYR A 69 -5.92 1.71 13.12
CA TYR A 69 -5.19 0.46 12.99
C TYR A 69 -5.58 -0.31 11.71
N VAL A 70 -6.82 -0.21 11.26
CA VAL A 70 -7.27 -0.76 9.97
C VAL A 70 -6.64 0.02 8.82
N LYS A 71 -6.70 1.36 8.86
CA LYS A 71 -6.10 2.23 7.84
C LYS A 71 -4.59 1.95 7.68
N MET A 72 -3.86 1.80 8.78
CA MET A 72 -2.43 1.46 8.76
C MET A 72 -2.14 0.11 8.08
N ASN A 73 -2.94 -0.93 8.35
CA ASN A 73 -2.76 -2.24 7.73
C ASN A 73 -3.10 -2.23 6.24
N LYS A 74 -4.17 -1.53 5.87
CA LYS A 74 -4.58 -1.31 4.49
C LYS A 74 -3.46 -0.64 3.68
N LEU A 75 -2.87 0.43 4.20
CA LEU A 75 -1.75 1.14 3.59
C LEU A 75 -0.57 0.19 3.27
N GLU A 76 -0.19 -0.66 4.23
CA GLU A 76 0.89 -1.63 4.04
C GLU A 76 0.59 -2.69 2.97
N ILE A 77 -0.65 -3.13 2.85
CA ILE A 77 -1.07 -4.08 1.81
C ILE A 77 -1.03 -3.40 0.43
N ILE A 78 -1.52 -2.16 0.32
CA ILE A 78 -1.49 -1.39 -0.95
C ILE A 78 -0.07 -1.27 -1.48
N ILE A 79 0.92 -0.94 -0.64
CA ILE A 79 2.33 -0.84 -1.05
C ILE A 79 2.86 -2.17 -1.60
N ARG A 80 2.40 -3.31 -1.06
CA ARG A 80 2.81 -4.63 -1.55
C ARG A 80 2.16 -4.98 -2.89
N LEU A 81 0.92 -4.54 -3.12
CA LEU A 81 0.15 -4.82 -4.33
C LEU A 81 0.33 -3.79 -5.46
N VAL A 82 0.95 -2.63 -5.18
CA VAL A 82 1.14 -1.59 -6.20
C VAL A 82 1.98 -2.11 -7.39
N SER A 83 1.56 -1.73 -8.59
CA SER A 83 2.15 -2.08 -9.87
C SER A 83 2.00 -0.93 -10.88
N GLU A 84 2.64 -1.03 -12.04
CA GLU A 84 2.57 0.02 -13.08
C GLU A 84 1.14 0.29 -13.59
N THR A 85 0.23 -0.68 -13.48
CA THR A 85 -1.15 -0.55 -13.98
C THR A 85 -2.08 0.16 -13.01
N ASN A 86 -1.75 0.21 -11.72
CA ASN A 86 -2.63 0.74 -10.67
C ASN A 86 -2.04 1.92 -9.89
N ILE A 87 -0.80 2.31 -10.18
CA ILE A 87 -0.07 3.35 -9.44
C ILE A 87 -0.81 4.69 -9.39
N GLU A 88 -1.48 5.10 -10.46
CA GLU A 88 -2.19 6.39 -10.50
C GLU A 88 -3.33 6.44 -9.47
N GLN A 89 -4.08 5.34 -9.34
CA GLN A 89 -5.15 5.23 -8.35
C GLN A 89 -4.58 5.19 -6.92
N VAL A 90 -3.46 4.49 -6.73
CA VAL A 90 -2.78 4.42 -5.43
C VAL A 90 -2.24 5.78 -4.98
N LEU A 91 -1.65 6.55 -5.90
CA LEU A 91 -1.17 7.89 -5.59
C LEU A 91 -2.30 8.85 -5.23
N LEU A 92 -3.46 8.73 -5.87
CA LEU A 92 -4.65 9.50 -5.50
C LEU A 92 -5.11 9.17 -4.07
N GLU A 93 -5.23 7.87 -3.75
CA GLU A 93 -5.59 7.40 -2.42
C GLU A 93 -4.60 7.90 -1.34
N PHE A 94 -3.29 7.85 -1.60
CA PHE A 94 -2.28 8.33 -0.64
C PHE A 94 -2.29 9.84 -0.49
N LYS A 95 -2.62 10.58 -1.55
CA LYS A 95 -2.80 12.03 -1.49
C LYS A 95 -4.02 12.39 -0.63
N GLU A 96 -5.14 11.69 -0.79
CA GLU A 96 -6.32 11.86 0.09
C GLU A 96 -5.98 11.48 1.54
N SER A 97 -5.27 10.37 1.74
CA SER A 97 -4.79 9.92 3.05
C SER A 97 -3.87 10.94 3.74
N ALA A 98 -3.14 11.76 2.98
CA ALA A 98 -2.31 12.83 3.52
C ALA A 98 -3.09 14.07 4.00
N THR A 99 -4.41 14.10 3.78
CA THR A 99 -5.32 15.16 4.30
C THR A 99 -6.02 14.78 5.60
N GLU A 100 -5.77 13.58 6.11
CA GLU A 100 -6.33 13.09 7.38
C GLU A 100 -5.82 13.87 8.60
N VAL A 101 -6.60 13.81 9.69
CA VAL A 101 -6.27 14.55 10.93
C VAL A 101 -5.18 13.84 11.73
N ASN A 102 -5.07 12.51 11.61
CA ASN A 102 -4.08 11.74 12.35
C ASN A 102 -2.68 11.89 11.74
N VAL A 103 -1.83 12.64 12.44
CA VAL A 103 -0.45 12.95 12.00
C VAL A 103 0.36 11.68 11.71
N GLU A 104 0.24 10.63 12.53
CA GLU A 104 0.98 9.39 12.30
C GLU A 104 0.58 8.74 10.96
N PHE A 105 -0.71 8.69 10.66
CA PHE A 105 -1.21 8.13 9.41
C PHE A 105 -0.82 8.97 8.20
N VAL A 106 -0.85 10.29 8.32
CA VAL A 106 -0.37 11.18 7.25
C VAL A 106 1.12 10.92 6.97
N CYS A 107 1.97 10.89 8.00
CA CYS A 107 3.39 10.61 7.82
C CYS A 107 3.63 9.23 7.21
N ARG A 108 2.86 8.21 7.60
CA ARG A 108 2.93 6.87 7.01
C ARG A 108 2.53 6.88 5.52
N SER A 109 1.51 7.65 5.15
CA SER A 109 1.06 7.80 3.77
C SER A 109 2.08 8.51 2.90
N VAL A 110 2.74 9.56 3.41
CA VAL A 110 3.85 10.24 2.73
C VAL A 110 5.02 9.26 2.48
N ARG A 111 5.41 8.47 3.49
CA ARG A 111 6.42 7.40 3.32
C ARG A 111 6.00 6.34 2.32
N ALA A 112 4.70 6.03 2.24
CA ALA A 112 4.18 5.04 1.31
C ALA A 112 4.37 5.47 -0.16
N ILE A 113 4.21 6.77 -0.46
CA ILE A 113 4.45 7.33 -1.80
C ILE A 113 5.90 7.11 -2.25
N ASP A 114 6.86 7.30 -1.35
CA ASP A 114 8.26 7.04 -1.65
C ASP A 114 8.59 5.57 -1.80
N ARG A 115 8.01 4.69 -0.97
CA ARG A 115 8.14 3.25 -1.17
C ARG A 115 7.61 2.82 -2.54
N CYS A 116 6.55 3.46 -3.04
CA CYS A 116 6.09 3.27 -4.42
C CYS A 116 7.12 3.75 -5.46
N ALA A 117 7.75 4.91 -5.25
CA ALA A 117 8.79 5.46 -6.14
C ALA A 117 10.02 4.55 -6.21
N VAL A 118 10.45 3.98 -5.08
CA VAL A 118 11.57 3.04 -5.00
C VAL A 118 11.21 1.69 -5.63
N LYS A 119 9.98 1.22 -5.43
CA LYS A 119 9.52 -0.07 -5.98
C LYS A 119 9.27 -0.02 -7.49
N LEU A 120 8.79 1.11 -8.01
CA LEU A 120 8.37 1.29 -9.40
C LEU A 120 9.14 2.46 -10.02
N GLU A 121 10.31 2.18 -10.59
CA GLU A 121 11.21 3.20 -11.14
C GLU A 121 10.52 4.11 -12.17
N ARG A 122 9.68 3.54 -13.06
CA ARG A 122 8.91 4.30 -14.06
C ARG A 122 7.88 5.25 -13.47
N ALA A 123 7.45 5.01 -12.22
CA ALA A 123 6.51 5.87 -11.53
C ALA A 123 7.17 6.89 -10.60
N ALA A 124 8.50 6.85 -10.45
CA ALA A 124 9.22 7.70 -9.50
C ALA A 124 8.95 9.19 -9.74
N GLU A 125 8.92 9.65 -11.00
CA GLU A 125 8.60 11.04 -11.34
C GLU A 125 7.19 11.44 -10.89
N LYS A 126 6.19 10.58 -11.12
CA LYS A 126 4.81 10.81 -10.67
C LYS A 126 4.73 10.89 -9.14
N CYS A 127 5.41 10.00 -8.43
CA CYS A 127 5.48 10.01 -6.97
C CYS A 127 6.10 11.30 -6.43
N ILE A 128 7.21 11.76 -7.05
CA ILE A 128 7.89 13.00 -6.66
C ILE A 128 6.97 14.20 -6.86
N ASN A 129 6.25 14.27 -7.98
CA ASN A 129 5.29 15.36 -8.23
C ASN A 129 4.21 15.43 -7.14
N VAL A 130 3.67 14.28 -6.72
CA VAL A 130 2.70 14.24 -5.61
C VAL A 130 3.33 14.70 -4.29
N LEU A 131 4.56 14.28 -3.98
CA LEU A 131 5.27 14.74 -2.78
C LEU A 131 5.49 16.26 -2.79
N LEU A 132 5.84 16.85 -3.94
CA LEU A 132 5.99 18.28 -4.10
C LEU A 132 4.68 19.03 -3.88
N GLU A 133 3.56 18.52 -4.39
CA GLU A 133 2.22 19.07 -4.12
C GLU A 133 1.88 19.01 -2.62
N LEU A 134 2.21 17.90 -1.95
CA LEU A 134 1.98 17.77 -0.51
C LEU A 134 2.84 18.74 0.31
N ILE A 135 4.09 19.00 -0.09
CA ILE A 135 4.96 20.02 0.54
C ILE A 135 4.33 21.43 0.42
N GLN A 136 3.69 21.74 -0.70
CA GLN A 136 3.05 23.04 -0.93
C GLN A 136 1.86 23.32 0.01
N THR A 137 1.31 22.30 0.68
CA THR A 137 0.28 22.49 1.73
C THR A 137 0.80 23.24 2.95
N LYS A 138 2.14 23.40 3.08
CA LYS A 138 2.83 24.09 4.18
C LYS A 138 2.56 23.53 5.57
N MET A 139 2.05 22.30 5.67
CA MET A 139 1.92 21.62 6.96
C MET A 139 3.30 21.12 7.42
N ASN A 140 3.81 21.67 8.51
CA ASN A 140 5.19 21.44 8.97
C ASN A 140 5.57 19.96 9.08
N TYR A 141 4.67 19.11 9.57
CA TYR A 141 4.92 17.67 9.71
C TYR A 141 5.02 16.95 8.35
N ILE A 142 4.21 17.34 7.37
CA ILE A 142 4.31 16.82 5.99
C ILE A 142 5.63 17.25 5.36
N VAL A 143 5.99 18.53 5.50
CA VAL A 143 7.23 19.07 4.93
C VAL A 143 8.45 18.36 5.51
N GLN A 144 8.50 18.19 6.84
CA GLN A 144 9.60 17.46 7.50
C GLN A 144 9.68 16.00 7.04
N GLU A 145 8.54 15.32 6.97
CA GLU A 145 8.51 13.93 6.56
C GLU A 145 8.91 13.76 5.09
N ALA A 146 8.39 14.59 4.18
CA ALA A 146 8.75 14.56 2.78
C ALA A 146 10.24 14.86 2.55
N ILE A 147 10.83 15.80 3.31
CA ILE A 147 12.27 16.06 3.26
C ILE A 147 13.08 14.84 3.73
N ASN A 148 12.73 14.24 4.87
CA ASN A 148 13.41 13.06 5.38
C ASN A 148 13.41 11.93 4.35
N VAL A 149 12.26 11.72 3.72
CA VAL A 149 12.04 10.70 2.70
C VAL A 149 12.88 10.96 1.45
N ILE A 150 12.85 12.18 0.89
CA ILE A 150 13.63 12.55 -0.30
C ILE A 150 15.14 12.43 -0.02
N ILE A 151 15.61 12.88 1.15
CA ILE A 151 17.02 12.77 1.52
C ILE A 151 17.43 11.30 1.59
N LEU A 152 16.67 10.45 2.30
CA LEU A 152 16.99 9.02 2.43
C LEU A 152 17.01 8.31 1.07
N ALA A 153 16.06 8.61 0.18
CA ALA A 153 16.04 8.06 -1.18
C ALA A 153 17.29 8.46 -1.98
N ASN A 154 17.74 9.71 -1.85
CA ASN A 154 18.92 10.20 -2.56
C ASN A 154 20.23 9.58 -2.00
N TRP A 155 20.31 9.41 -0.69
CA TRP A 155 21.41 8.68 -0.04
C TRP A 155 21.48 7.22 -0.49
N TRP A 156 20.34 6.55 -0.65
CA TRP A 156 20.31 5.17 -1.12
C TRP A 156 20.77 5.03 -2.58
N ARG A 157 20.46 6.02 -3.44
CA ARG A 157 20.94 6.05 -4.83
C ARG A 157 22.44 6.29 -4.95
N LEU A 158 23.07 7.02 -4.03
CA LEU A 158 24.51 7.31 -4.05
C LEU A 158 25.40 6.15 -3.60
N GLN A 159 24.84 5.10 -2.98
CA GLN A 159 25.58 3.92 -2.54
C GLN A 159 25.50 2.73 -3.53
N LYS A 160 25.00 2.96 -4.74
CA LYS A 160 24.83 1.95 -5.79
C LYS A 160 25.61 2.35 -7.03
#